data_AF-A0A968YTE8-F1
#
_entry.id   AF-A0A968YTE8-F1
#
_cell.length_a   1.000
_cell.length_b   1.000
_cell.length_c   1.000
_cell.angle_alpha   90.00
_cell.angle_beta   90.00
_cell.angle_gamma   90.00
#
_symmetry.space_group_name_H-M   'P 1'
#
loop_
_entity.id
_entity.type
_entity.pdbx_description
1 polymer ?
#
loop_
_entity_poly.entity_id
_entity_poly.type
_entity_poly.pdbx_seq_one_letter_code
_entity_poly.pdbx_strand_id
1 'polypeptide(L)'
;MNSPNGDVRQFLPYRDTNWQLGNPSGVWIKPSTANGLIYVDGRWYRGPVQLISRSDGLLAVNHTDVETYLYSVVGAEMPASWPVEALKAQAIAARSYAVVHISRPASDHYDLGSTTRWQAYHGAETETNTTHHAVNETRGMLLSYQGGVVESLYASSEQLVKEAHGGFGMSQEGANQLAQQNFNFQQILGRFYPGTSLAVLSIK
;
A
#
# COMPACT_ATOMS: atom_id res chain seq x y z
N MET A 1 27.96 -14.31 -12.49
CA MET A 1 27.52 -13.19 -13.36
C MET A 1 26.11 -12.87 -12.94
N ASN A 2 25.92 -11.83 -12.10
CA ASN A 2 24.60 -11.43 -11.64
C ASN A 2 24.01 -10.47 -12.67
N SER A 3 22.81 -10.79 -13.16
CA SER A 3 21.99 -9.85 -13.93
C SER A 3 21.69 -8.62 -13.06
N PRO A 4 21.78 -7.39 -13.59
CA PRO A 4 21.27 -6.21 -12.90
C PRO A 4 19.74 -6.30 -13.01
N ASN A 5 19.09 -6.85 -11.99
CA ASN A 5 17.64 -6.85 -11.90
C ASN A 5 17.17 -5.40 -11.88
N GLY A 6 16.30 -5.05 -12.83
CA GLY A 6 15.64 -3.75 -12.86
C GLY A 6 14.65 -3.66 -11.72
N ASP A 7 15.10 -3.16 -10.56
CA ASP A 7 14.23 -2.95 -9.40
C ASP A 7 13.08 -2.01 -9.77
N VAL A 8 11.83 -2.51 -9.69
CA VAL A 8 10.63 -1.66 -9.75
C VAL A 8 10.43 -0.99 -8.38
N ARG A 9 10.28 0.35 -8.35
CA ARG A 9 10.03 1.14 -7.11
C ARG A 9 8.70 1.91 -7.22
N GLN A 10 8.07 2.24 -6.08
CA GLN A 10 6.65 2.64 -6.00
C GLN A 10 6.45 4.10 -5.56
N PHE A 11 5.46 4.79 -6.14
CA PHE A 11 5.08 6.18 -5.80
C PHE A 11 3.56 6.31 -5.58
N LEU A 12 3.11 7.20 -4.68
CA LEU A 12 1.71 7.53 -4.43
C LEU A 12 1.56 9.04 -4.08
N PRO A 13 0.63 9.85 -4.63
CA PRO A 13 0.01 9.90 -5.94
C PRO A 13 0.48 11.11 -6.79
N TYR A 14 0.10 11.09 -8.06
CA TYR A 14 0.14 12.18 -9.04
C TYR A 14 -0.60 13.44 -8.54
N ARG A 15 0.13 14.54 -8.31
CA ARG A 15 -0.45 15.89 -8.23
C ARG A 15 -0.30 16.56 -9.59
N ASP A 16 -1.41 17.01 -10.16
CA ASP A 16 -1.47 17.81 -11.39
C ASP A 16 -1.00 19.26 -11.11
N THR A 17 0.18 19.41 -10.51
CA THR A 17 0.77 20.69 -10.17
C THR A 17 1.98 20.93 -11.03
N ASN A 18 1.90 21.99 -11.84
CA ASN A 18 2.97 22.58 -12.63
C ASN A 18 4.20 22.98 -11.78
N TRP A 19 4.95 22.00 -11.29
CA TRP A 19 6.25 22.20 -10.66
C TRP A 19 7.29 21.45 -11.47
N GLN A 20 7.92 22.17 -12.40
CA GLN A 20 9.16 21.77 -13.05
C GLN A 20 10.30 21.87 -12.02
N LEU A 21 10.47 20.83 -11.22
CA LEU A 21 11.70 20.63 -10.44
C LEU A 21 12.40 19.39 -11.02
N GLY A 22 13.40 19.64 -11.87
CA GLY A 22 14.45 18.70 -12.26
C GLY A 22 14.01 17.28 -12.59
N ASN A 23 13.13 17.10 -13.58
CA ASN A 23 12.67 15.78 -14.00
C ASN A 23 13.87 14.98 -14.57
N PRO A 24 14.30 13.85 -13.99
CA PRO A 24 15.29 13.01 -14.66
C PRO A 24 14.66 12.52 -15.97
N SER A 25 15.35 12.74 -17.09
CA SER A 25 14.92 12.37 -18.43
C SER A 25 14.53 10.89 -18.48
N GLY A 26 13.22 10.60 -18.45
CA GLY A 26 12.68 9.25 -18.42
C GLY A 26 11.57 9.06 -19.45
N VAL A 27 11.40 7.82 -19.92
CA VAL A 27 10.33 7.45 -20.86
C VAL A 27 9.09 7.07 -20.09
N TRP A 28 7.96 7.69 -20.43
CA TRP A 28 6.67 7.35 -19.84
C TRP A 28 5.94 6.31 -20.70
N ILE A 29 5.59 5.21 -20.08
CA ILE A 29 4.67 4.22 -20.63
C ILE A 29 3.32 4.44 -19.96
N LYS A 30 2.29 4.71 -20.75
CA LYS A 30 0.92 4.93 -20.27
C LYS A 30 0.01 3.87 -20.86
N PRO A 31 -0.88 3.25 -20.07
CA PRO A 31 -1.90 2.37 -20.63
C PRO A 31 -2.80 3.17 -21.57
N SER A 32 -3.22 2.57 -22.69
CA SER A 32 -4.13 3.20 -23.65
C SER A 32 -5.59 3.27 -23.16
N THR A 33 -5.91 2.55 -22.08
CA THR A 33 -7.25 2.51 -21.47
C THR A 33 -7.13 2.67 -19.95
N ALA A 34 -8.20 3.12 -19.29
CA ALA A 34 -8.21 3.35 -17.84
C ALA A 34 -7.89 2.08 -17.01
N ASN A 35 -8.23 0.90 -17.53
CA ASN A 35 -7.98 -0.39 -16.89
C ASN A 35 -6.81 -1.16 -17.53
N GLY A 36 -6.05 -0.53 -18.43
CA GLY A 36 -4.92 -1.16 -19.08
C GLY A 36 -3.78 -1.42 -18.09
N LEU A 37 -3.06 -2.51 -18.30
CA LEU A 37 -1.92 -2.91 -17.48
C LEU A 37 -0.62 -2.78 -18.29
N ILE A 38 0.47 -2.48 -17.60
CA ILE A 38 1.82 -2.46 -18.17
C ILE A 38 2.61 -3.62 -17.59
N TYR A 39 3.21 -4.45 -18.44
CA TYR A 39 4.07 -5.54 -18.01
C TYR A 39 5.52 -5.07 -17.87
N VAL A 40 6.09 -5.23 -16.67
CA VAL A 40 7.47 -4.85 -16.36
C VAL A 40 8.07 -5.91 -15.44
N ASP A 41 9.25 -6.42 -15.79
CA ASP A 41 10.04 -7.35 -14.96
C ASP A 41 9.22 -8.49 -14.36
N GLY A 42 8.48 -9.21 -15.21
CA GLY A 42 7.73 -10.39 -14.78
C GLY A 42 6.31 -10.11 -14.26
N ARG A 43 5.93 -8.84 -14.03
CA ARG A 43 4.66 -8.48 -13.36
C ARG A 43 3.83 -7.45 -14.12
N TRP A 44 2.51 -7.50 -13.90
CA TRP A 44 1.56 -6.51 -14.43
C TRP A 44 1.30 -5.37 -13.45
N TYR A 45 1.36 -4.13 -13.90
CA TYR A 45 1.12 -2.94 -13.09
C TYR A 45 -0.03 -2.10 -13.63
N ARG A 46 -0.82 -1.52 -12.73
CA ARG A 46 -1.81 -0.50 -13.06
C ARG A 46 -1.16 0.87 -13.14
N GLY A 47 -1.76 1.75 -13.95
CA GLY A 47 -1.30 3.13 -14.08
C GLY A 47 -0.01 3.28 -14.87
N PRO A 48 0.51 4.52 -15.00
CA PRO A 48 1.72 4.78 -15.76
C PRO A 48 2.98 4.14 -15.14
N VAL A 49 3.96 3.85 -16.00
CA VAL A 49 5.31 3.49 -15.58
C VAL A 49 6.30 4.48 -16.19
N GLN A 50 7.19 5.02 -15.37
CA GLN A 50 8.30 5.85 -15.81
C GLN A 50 9.58 5.02 -15.79
N LEU A 51 10.24 4.92 -16.95
CA LEU A 51 11.56 4.29 -17.07
C LEU A 51 12.65 5.36 -17.00
N ILE A 52 13.54 5.25 -16.02
CA ILE A 52 14.64 6.20 -15.79
C ILE A 52 15.95 5.47 -16.06
N SER A 53 16.76 6.01 -16.96
CA SER A 53 18.11 5.51 -17.20
C SER A 53 19.04 5.90 -16.05
N ARG A 54 19.79 4.93 -15.54
CA ARG A 54 20.82 5.08 -14.52
C ARG A 54 22.13 4.46 -15.00
N SER A 55 23.23 4.78 -14.33
CA SER A 55 24.55 4.25 -14.66
C SER A 55 24.66 2.72 -14.51
N ASP A 56 23.79 2.12 -13.69
CA ASP A 56 23.75 0.69 -13.36
C ASP A 56 22.56 -0.05 -14.01
N GLY A 57 21.73 0.62 -14.82
CA GLY A 57 20.63 -0.01 -15.53
C GLY A 57 19.41 0.90 -15.76
N LEU A 58 18.24 0.28 -15.83
CA LEU A 58 16.95 0.98 -15.92
C LEU A 58 16.23 0.84 -14.58
N LEU A 59 15.78 1.97 -14.04
CA LEU A 59 14.82 2.00 -12.96
C LEU A 59 13.42 2.13 -13.55
N ALA A 60 12.51 1.22 -13.19
CA ALA A 60 11.10 1.37 -13.48
C ALA A 60 10.36 1.89 -12.24
N VAL A 61 9.63 2.99 -12.41
CA VAL A 61 8.82 3.59 -11.35
C VAL A 61 7.36 3.45 -11.72
N ASN A 62 6.58 2.74 -10.92
CA ASN A 62 5.13 2.67 -11.11
C ASN A 62 4.44 3.82 -10.37
N HIS A 63 3.58 4.54 -11.12
CA HIS A 63 2.79 5.65 -10.62
C HIS A 63 1.34 5.21 -10.47
N THR A 64 0.84 5.22 -9.23
CA THR A 64 -0.52 4.78 -8.91
C THR A 64 -1.11 5.64 -7.80
N ASP A 65 -2.44 5.65 -7.66
CA ASP A 65 -3.09 6.25 -6.50
C ASP A 65 -3.10 5.29 -5.31
N VAL A 66 -3.27 5.83 -4.11
CA VAL A 66 -3.26 5.06 -2.85
C VAL A 66 -4.32 3.96 -2.84
N GLU A 67 -5.50 4.20 -3.40
CA GLU A 67 -6.58 3.20 -3.37
C GLU A 67 -6.27 2.04 -4.30
N THR A 68 -5.80 2.33 -5.51
CA THR A 68 -5.39 1.31 -6.48
C THR A 68 -4.20 0.49 -5.98
N TYR A 69 -3.24 1.14 -5.31
CA TYR A 69 -2.14 0.48 -4.62
C TYR A 69 -2.61 -0.53 -3.57
N LEU A 70 -3.61 -0.16 -2.79
CA LEU A 70 -4.13 -1.00 -1.71
C LEU A 70 -4.82 -2.26 -2.22
N TYR A 71 -5.35 -2.30 -3.44
CA TYR A 71 -5.87 -3.53 -4.03
C TYR A 71 -4.80 -4.63 -4.04
N SER A 72 -3.57 -4.27 -4.44
CA SER A 72 -2.44 -5.18 -4.48
C SER A 72 -1.92 -5.52 -3.08
N VAL A 73 -1.75 -4.50 -2.22
CA VAL A 73 -1.20 -4.70 -0.88
C VAL A 73 -2.10 -5.58 -0.04
N VAL A 74 -3.40 -5.31 0.01
CA VAL A 74 -4.31 -6.12 0.84
C VAL A 74 -4.33 -7.58 0.35
N GLY A 75 -4.27 -7.81 -0.96
CA GLY A 75 -4.25 -9.16 -1.51
C GLY A 75 -2.91 -9.90 -1.40
N ALA A 76 -1.81 -9.16 -1.28
CA ALA A 76 -0.50 -9.73 -1.00
C ALA A 76 -0.34 -10.10 0.48
N GLU A 77 -0.96 -9.32 1.37
CA GLU A 77 -0.84 -9.43 2.82
C GLU A 77 -1.84 -10.43 3.43
N MET A 78 -3.04 -10.52 2.89
CA MET A 78 -4.11 -11.37 3.45
C MET A 78 -4.75 -12.27 2.39
N PRO A 79 -5.03 -13.55 2.73
CA PRO A 79 -5.82 -14.42 1.87
C PRO A 79 -7.18 -13.81 1.53
N ALA A 80 -7.52 -13.75 0.24
CA ALA A 80 -8.78 -13.20 -0.25
C ALA A 80 -10.04 -13.93 0.25
N SER A 81 -9.87 -15.14 0.80
CA SER A 81 -10.93 -15.97 1.41
C SER A 81 -11.25 -15.60 2.86
N TRP A 82 -10.42 -14.76 3.50
CA TRP A 82 -10.68 -14.32 4.85
C TRP A 82 -11.88 -13.37 4.92
N PRO A 83 -12.54 -13.25 6.10
CA PRO A 83 -13.71 -12.41 6.25
C PRO A 83 -13.43 -10.96 5.80
N VAL A 84 -14.40 -10.37 5.09
CA VAL A 84 -14.26 -9.03 4.52
C VAL A 84 -13.94 -7.96 5.57
N GLU A 85 -14.42 -8.12 6.80
CA GLU A 85 -14.14 -7.19 7.91
C GLU A 85 -12.66 -7.19 8.32
N ALA A 86 -11.97 -8.33 8.21
CA ALA A 86 -10.52 -8.40 8.41
C ALA A 86 -9.77 -7.71 7.26
N LEU A 87 -10.21 -7.93 6.02
CA LEU A 87 -9.64 -7.26 4.83
C LEU A 87 -9.84 -5.74 4.89
N LYS A 88 -11.00 -5.26 5.37
CA LYS A 88 -11.28 -3.84 5.59
C LYS A 88 -10.37 -3.24 6.66
N ALA A 89 -10.16 -3.94 7.79
CA ALA A 89 -9.21 -3.50 8.82
C ALA A 89 -7.79 -3.37 8.25
N GLN A 90 -7.34 -4.33 7.45
CA GLN A 90 -6.06 -4.26 6.75
C GLN A 90 -6.00 -3.14 5.73
N ALA A 91 -7.05 -2.88 4.96
CA ALA A 91 -7.07 -1.76 4.02
C ALA A 91 -6.83 -0.42 4.74
N ILE A 92 -7.48 -0.19 5.89
CA ILE A 92 -7.32 1.03 6.69
C ILE A 92 -5.91 1.13 7.30
N ALA A 93 -5.39 0.04 7.87
CA ALA A 93 -4.04 0.00 8.41
C ALA A 93 -3.00 0.23 7.29
N ALA A 94 -3.12 -0.48 6.17
CA ALA A 94 -2.21 -0.31 5.05
C ALA A 94 -2.26 1.11 4.46
N ARG A 95 -3.44 1.73 4.38
CA ARG A 95 -3.61 3.12 3.93
C ARG A 95 -2.94 4.12 4.87
N SER A 96 -3.10 3.92 6.19
CA SER A 96 -2.52 4.82 7.19
C SER A 96 -0.99 4.75 7.18
N TYR A 97 -0.45 3.54 7.06
CA TYR A 97 0.98 3.33 6.84
C TYR A 97 1.46 4.04 5.56
N ALA A 98 0.79 3.83 4.42
CA ALA A 98 1.16 4.45 3.14
C ALA A 98 1.15 5.98 3.23
N VAL A 99 0.09 6.59 3.79
CA VAL A 99 -0.04 8.04 3.92
C VAL A 99 1.07 8.65 4.80
N VAL A 100 1.43 8.00 5.91
CA VAL A 100 2.54 8.47 6.75
C VAL A 100 3.85 8.48 5.97
N HIS A 101 4.11 7.46 5.15
CA HIS A 101 5.36 7.34 4.42
C HIS A 101 5.42 8.19 3.15
N ILE A 102 4.28 8.51 2.53
CA ILE A 102 4.20 9.57 1.50
C ILE A 102 4.58 10.93 2.10
N SER A 103 4.17 11.21 3.35
CA SER A 103 4.54 12.45 4.03
C SER A 103 6.02 12.52 4.46
N ARG A 104 6.74 11.40 4.41
CA ARG A 104 8.16 11.24 4.76
C ARG A 104 8.85 10.35 3.72
N PRO A 105 9.04 10.84 2.47
CA PRO A 105 9.41 9.99 1.34
C PRO A 105 10.75 9.29 1.54
N ALA A 106 10.83 8.04 1.07
CA ALA A 106 12.02 7.21 1.19
C ALA A 106 13.22 7.71 0.36
N SER A 107 12.99 8.52 -0.68
CA SER A 107 14.00 9.26 -1.45
C SER A 107 13.35 10.37 -2.29
N ASP A 108 14.17 11.19 -2.96
CA ASP A 108 13.71 12.18 -3.94
C ASP A 108 12.95 11.58 -5.15
N HIS A 109 12.99 10.26 -5.35
CA HIS A 109 12.47 9.60 -6.56
C HIS A 109 11.28 8.66 -6.30
N TYR A 110 11.06 8.24 -5.06
CA TYR A 110 9.99 7.30 -4.71
C TYR A 110 9.60 7.44 -3.24
N ASP A 111 8.29 7.33 -2.96
CA ASP A 111 7.75 7.42 -1.61
C ASP A 111 7.88 6.09 -0.85
N LEU A 112 7.70 4.96 -1.55
CA LEU A 112 7.71 3.60 -0.99
C LEU A 112 8.66 2.69 -1.78
N GLY A 113 9.53 1.96 -1.06
CA GLY A 113 10.44 0.96 -1.67
C GLY A 113 9.77 -0.39 -1.88
N SER A 114 10.42 -1.30 -2.63
CA SER A 114 9.94 -2.67 -2.90
C SER A 114 10.59 -3.78 -2.04
N THR A 115 11.44 -3.42 -1.06
CA THR A 115 12.10 -4.35 -0.13
C THR A 115 11.23 -4.65 1.11
N THR A 116 11.50 -5.73 1.84
CA THR A 116 10.84 -6.21 3.09
C THR A 116 10.66 -5.20 4.24
N ARG A 117 11.25 -4.01 4.14
CA ARG A 117 11.00 -2.88 5.06
C ARG A 117 9.73 -2.09 4.70
N TRP A 118 9.12 -2.39 3.55
CA TRP A 118 7.99 -1.69 2.94
C TRP A 118 6.92 -2.72 2.54
N GLN A 119 5.65 -2.29 2.45
CA GLN A 119 4.49 -3.18 2.27
C GLN A 119 4.61 -4.05 0.99
N ALA A 120 4.02 -5.24 1.00
CA ALA A 120 4.07 -6.18 -0.13
C ALA A 120 3.19 -5.69 -1.30
N TYR A 121 3.79 -5.01 -2.28
CA TYR A 121 3.11 -4.62 -3.52
C TYR A 121 3.67 -5.43 -4.70
N HIS A 122 2.78 -6.19 -5.32
CA HIS A 122 3.11 -7.14 -6.39
C HIS A 122 2.40 -6.81 -7.71
N GLY A 123 1.96 -5.56 -7.85
CA GLY A 123 1.17 -5.14 -9.01
C GLY A 123 -0.22 -5.80 -9.00
N ALA A 124 -0.80 -5.97 -10.19
CA ALA A 124 -2.17 -6.43 -10.37
C ALA A 124 -2.38 -7.93 -10.05
N GLU A 125 -1.32 -8.70 -9.81
CA GLU A 125 -1.38 -10.15 -9.64
C GLU A 125 -2.04 -10.60 -8.33
N THR A 126 -1.89 -9.81 -7.27
CA THR A 126 -2.47 -10.11 -5.96
C THR A 126 -3.87 -9.53 -5.78
N GLU A 127 -4.37 -8.80 -6.78
CA GLU A 127 -5.69 -8.20 -6.71
C GLU A 127 -6.81 -9.23 -6.90
N THR A 128 -7.88 -9.04 -6.13
CA THR A 128 -9.11 -9.83 -6.25
C THR A 128 -10.33 -8.94 -6.06
N ASN A 129 -11.50 -9.39 -6.51
CA ASN A 129 -12.76 -8.66 -6.28
C ASN A 129 -13.02 -8.38 -4.79
N THR A 130 -12.62 -9.28 -3.89
CA THR A 130 -12.80 -9.08 -2.44
C THR A 130 -11.85 -8.02 -1.88
N THR A 131 -10.60 -7.97 -2.34
CA THR A 131 -9.66 -6.89 -1.99
C THR A 131 -10.14 -5.54 -2.52
N HIS A 132 -10.66 -5.50 -3.75
CA HIS A 132 -11.25 -4.30 -4.33
C HIS A 132 -12.43 -3.81 -3.51
N HIS A 133 -13.32 -4.72 -3.15
CA HIS A 133 -14.48 -4.41 -2.31
C HIS A 133 -14.05 -3.86 -0.93
N ALA A 134 -13.13 -4.52 -0.24
CA ALA A 134 -12.67 -4.08 1.09
C ALA A 134 -12.02 -2.68 1.05
N VAL A 135 -11.19 -2.41 0.05
CA VAL A 135 -10.53 -1.11 -0.14
C VAL A 135 -11.55 -0.02 -0.46
N ASN A 136 -12.49 -0.29 -1.38
CA ASN A 136 -13.50 0.68 -1.79
C ASN A 136 -14.49 1.01 -0.67
N GLU A 137 -14.94 0.02 0.12
CA GLU A 137 -15.83 0.24 1.27
C GLU A 137 -15.16 1.03 2.40
N THR A 138 -13.83 1.10 2.41
CA THR A 138 -13.03 1.84 3.41
C THR A 138 -12.30 3.02 2.80
N ARG A 139 -12.71 3.47 1.60
CA ARG A 139 -12.02 4.50 0.83
C ARG A 139 -11.77 5.75 1.68
N GLY A 140 -10.53 6.23 1.70
CA GLY A 140 -10.13 7.41 2.47
C GLY A 140 -10.15 7.26 3.99
N MET A 141 -10.57 6.12 4.55
CA MET A 141 -10.53 5.90 6.01
C MET A 141 -9.10 5.61 6.48
N LEU A 142 -8.70 6.29 7.55
CA LEU A 142 -7.40 6.21 8.19
C LEU A 142 -7.53 6.06 9.71
N LEU A 143 -6.50 5.52 10.34
CA LEU A 143 -6.31 5.59 11.78
C LEU A 143 -5.76 6.96 12.17
N SER A 144 -6.39 7.60 13.15
CA SER A 144 -6.01 8.90 13.67
C SER A 144 -5.85 8.90 15.18
N TYR A 145 -4.88 9.68 15.67
CA TYR A 145 -4.67 9.95 17.08
C TYR A 145 -4.35 11.43 17.26
N GLN A 146 -5.09 12.12 18.13
CA GLN A 146 -4.93 13.56 18.40
C GLN A 146 -4.87 14.44 17.14
N GLY A 147 -5.63 14.07 16.10
CA GLY A 147 -5.68 14.79 14.82
C GLY A 147 -4.55 14.48 13.84
N GLY A 148 -3.56 13.68 14.23
CA GLY A 148 -2.53 13.14 13.34
C GLY A 148 -2.93 11.79 12.75
N VAL A 149 -2.36 11.43 11.59
CA VAL A 149 -2.45 10.07 11.03
C VAL A 149 -1.49 9.16 11.80
N VAL A 150 -1.95 7.96 12.14
CA VAL A 150 -1.16 6.97 12.88
C VAL A 150 -0.37 6.10 11.90
N GLU A 151 0.91 5.92 12.18
CA GLU A 151 1.72 4.88 11.52
C GLU A 151 1.29 3.51 12.05
N SER A 152 0.42 2.84 11.31
CA SER A 152 -0.16 1.56 11.74
C SER A 152 0.68 0.39 11.27
N LEU A 153 1.49 -0.13 12.20
CA LEU A 153 2.28 -1.34 12.02
C LEU A 153 1.37 -2.58 12.04
N TYR A 154 1.69 -3.59 11.24
CA TYR A 154 0.99 -4.87 11.21
C TYR A 154 1.94 -6.00 10.79
N ALA A 155 1.64 -7.22 11.23
CA ALA A 155 2.39 -8.42 10.85
C ALA A 155 1.46 -9.64 10.81
N SER A 156 1.93 -10.74 10.22
CA SER A 156 1.10 -11.94 10.01
C SER A 156 0.58 -12.54 11.32
N SER A 157 1.45 -12.72 12.32
CA SER A 157 1.10 -13.30 13.62
C SER A 157 1.35 -12.34 14.78
N GLU A 158 0.68 -12.57 15.92
CA GLU A 158 0.93 -11.80 17.15
C GLU A 158 2.38 -11.92 17.62
N GLN A 159 3.01 -13.08 17.41
CA GLN A 159 4.41 -13.29 17.73
C GLN A 159 5.31 -12.35 16.93
N LEU A 160 5.04 -12.20 15.63
CA LEU A 160 5.80 -11.27 14.79
C LEU A 160 5.53 -9.81 15.13
N VAL A 161 4.31 -9.45 15.57
CA VAL A 161 4.05 -8.11 16.11
C VAL A 161 4.91 -7.85 17.35
N LYS A 162 5.06 -8.83 18.25
CA LYS A 162 5.92 -8.70 19.43
C LYS A 162 7.39 -8.56 19.06
N GLU A 163 7.87 -9.39 18.14
CA GLU A 163 9.28 -9.42 17.74
C GLU A 163 9.69 -8.21 16.89
N ALA A 164 8.88 -7.81 15.92
CA ALA A 164 9.22 -6.76 14.96
C ALA A 164 8.80 -5.35 15.43
N HIS A 165 7.76 -5.26 16.27
CA HIS A 165 7.13 -3.98 16.62
C HIS A 165 6.97 -3.78 18.14
N GLY A 166 7.62 -4.61 18.96
CA GLY A 166 7.56 -4.50 20.42
C GLY A 166 6.16 -4.71 20.99
N GLY A 167 5.28 -5.38 20.24
CA GLY A 167 3.89 -5.65 20.63
C GLY A 167 2.89 -4.59 20.16
N PHE A 168 3.32 -3.57 19.44
CA PHE A 168 2.45 -2.53 18.89
C PHE A 168 2.06 -2.84 17.44
N GLY A 169 0.77 -2.88 17.16
CA GLY A 169 0.26 -3.08 15.80
C GLY A 169 -0.76 -4.22 15.70
N MET A 170 -1.23 -4.43 14.48
CA MET A 170 -2.25 -5.44 14.20
C MET A 170 -1.64 -6.79 13.80
N SER A 171 -2.10 -7.87 14.42
CA SER A 171 -1.89 -9.22 13.90
C SER A 171 -2.94 -9.52 12.84
N GLN A 172 -2.52 -9.92 11.65
CA GLN A 172 -3.42 -10.29 10.55
C GLN A 172 -4.23 -11.54 10.90
N GLU A 173 -3.58 -12.57 11.46
CA GLU A 173 -4.26 -13.76 12.00
C GLU A 173 -5.26 -13.40 13.10
N GLY A 174 -4.89 -12.51 14.03
CA GLY A 174 -5.78 -12.04 15.08
C GLY A 174 -6.98 -11.25 14.54
N ALA A 175 -6.77 -10.41 13.52
CA ALA A 175 -7.85 -9.69 12.83
C ALA A 175 -8.83 -10.66 12.15
N ASN A 176 -8.32 -11.71 11.49
CA ASN A 176 -9.14 -12.78 10.93
C ASN A 176 -9.96 -13.50 12.00
N GLN A 177 -9.34 -13.89 13.13
CA GLN A 177 -10.03 -14.55 14.24
C GLN A 177 -11.17 -13.68 14.81
N LEU A 178 -10.92 -12.39 15.04
CA LEU A 178 -11.96 -11.48 15.53
C LEU A 178 -13.09 -11.33 14.51
N ALA A 179 -12.79 -11.22 13.22
CA ALA A 179 -13.81 -11.15 12.18
C ALA A 179 -14.67 -12.43 12.11
N GLN A 180 -14.06 -13.61 12.31
CA GLN A 180 -14.79 -14.88 12.43
C GLN A 180 -15.71 -14.93 13.66
N GLN A 181 -15.41 -14.13 14.68
CA GLN A 181 -16.26 -13.93 15.87
C GLN A 181 -17.30 -12.80 15.67
N ASN A 182 -17.54 -12.38 14.43
CA ASN A 182 -18.47 -11.32 14.03
C ASN A 182 -18.09 -9.90 14.48
N PHE A 183 -16.80 -9.67 14.79
CA PHE A 183 -16.34 -8.29 14.98
C PHE A 183 -16.28 -7.59 13.62
N ASN A 184 -16.78 -6.35 13.58
CA ASN A 184 -16.61 -5.50 12.41
C ASN A 184 -15.20 -4.87 12.39
N PHE A 185 -14.81 -4.29 11.25
CA PHE A 185 -13.47 -3.72 11.07
C PHE A 185 -13.14 -2.62 12.08
N GLN A 186 -14.14 -1.84 12.54
CA GLN A 186 -13.94 -0.78 13.52
C GLN A 186 -13.56 -1.36 14.89
N GLN A 187 -14.25 -2.42 15.31
CA GLN A 187 -13.96 -3.12 16.57
C GLN A 187 -12.60 -3.84 16.51
N ILE A 188 -12.28 -4.44 15.37
CA ILE A 188 -10.96 -5.07 15.12
C ILE A 188 -9.86 -4.02 15.28
N LEU A 189 -9.96 -2.89 14.57
CA LEU A 189 -8.99 -1.81 14.65
C LEU A 189 -8.87 -1.24 16.06
N GLY A 190 -10.00 -1.02 16.75
CA GLY A 190 -10.00 -0.54 18.14
C GLY A 190 -9.32 -1.48 19.13
N ARG A 191 -9.24 -2.79 18.82
CA ARG A 191 -8.52 -3.77 19.63
C ARG A 191 -7.01 -3.68 19.45
N PHE A 192 -6.54 -3.49 18.22
CA PHE A 192 -5.11 -3.47 17.89
C PHE A 192 -4.46 -2.08 17.99
N TYR A 193 -5.26 -1.02 17.84
CA TYR A 193 -4.81 0.37 17.88
C TYR A 193 -5.61 1.15 18.93
N PRO A 194 -5.47 0.81 20.23
CA PRO A 194 -6.26 1.43 21.29
C PRO A 194 -6.01 2.94 21.36
N GLY A 195 -7.08 3.70 21.61
CA GLY A 195 -7.03 5.16 21.69
C GLY A 195 -7.05 5.90 20.35
N THR A 196 -6.99 5.17 19.23
CA THR A 196 -7.18 5.75 17.89
C THR A 196 -8.65 5.87 17.51
N SER A 197 -8.95 6.71 16.53
CA SER A 197 -10.25 6.84 15.88
C SER A 197 -10.11 6.73 14.37
N LEU A 198 -11.23 6.57 13.66
CA LEU A 198 -11.24 6.66 12.22
C LEU A 198 -11.41 8.10 11.78
N ALA A 199 -10.50 8.56 10.92
CA ALA A 199 -10.63 9.81 10.18
C ALA A 199 -10.84 9.50 8.68
N VAL A 200 -11.52 10.39 7.96
CA VAL A 200 -11.69 10.28 6.52
C VAL A 200 -10.90 11.40 5.84
N LEU A 201 -9.90 11.02 5.04
CA LEU A 201 -9.25 11.96 4.13
C LEU A 201 -10.24 12.34 3.03
N SER A 202 -10.80 13.55 3.12
CA SER A 202 -11.47 14.17 1.99
C SER A 202 -10.41 14.79 1.08
N ILE A 203 -9.98 14.03 0.07
CA ILE A 203 -9.20 14.60 -1.02
C ILE A 203 -10.21 15.34 -1.92
N LYS A 204 -10.13 16.67 -1.93
CA LYS A 204 -10.83 17.51 -2.91
C LYS A 204 -10.19 17.39 -4.28
#